data_AF-A0A0K1S5Q7-F1
#
_entry.id   AF-A0A0K1S5Q7-F1
#
_cell.length_a   1.000
_cell.length_b   1.000
_cell.length_c   1.000
_cell.angle_alpha   90.00
_cell.angle_beta   90.00
_cell.angle_gamma   90.00
#
_symmetry.space_group_name_H-M   'P 1'
#
loop_
_entity.id
_entity.type
_entity.pdbx_description
1 polymer ?
#
loop_
_entity_poly.entity_id
_entity_poly.type
_entity_poly.pdbx_seq_one_letter_code
_entity_poly.pdbx_strand_id
1 'polypeptide(L)' 'MVLHELAGQRKGTWTVRVSGNWRITFTFDGVDACDVDLEDYH' A
#
# COMPACT_ATOMS: atom_id res chain seq x y z
N MET A 1 9.69 9.58 0.21
CA MET A 1 8.63 8.69 0.71
C MET A 1 7.35 9.12 0.00
N VAL A 2 6.79 8.27 -0.87
CA VAL A 2 5.62 8.63 -1.68
C VAL A 2 4.53 7.62 -1.35
N LEU A 3 3.37 8.13 -0.94
CA LEU A 3 2.13 7.39 -0.79
C LEU A 3 1.38 7.47 -2.12
N HIS A 4 0.92 6.32 -2.62
CA HIS A 4 0.21 6.25 -3.89
C HIS A 4 -0.95 5.26 -3.80
N GLU A 5 -2.12 5.62 -4.32
CA GLU A 5 -3.27 4.73 -4.39
C GLU A 5 -3.14 3.79 -5.60
N LEU A 6 -3.38 2.50 -5.41
CA LEU A 6 -3.39 1.53 -6.50
C LEU A 6 -4.65 1.71 -7.37
N ALA A 7 -4.52 1.43 -8.67
CA ALA A 7 -5.61 1.54 -9.62
C ALA A 7 -6.21 0.16 -9.98
N GLY A 8 -7.33 0.18 -10.69
CA GLY A 8 -7.98 -1.03 -11.21
C GLY A 8 -8.66 -1.85 -10.11
N GLN A 9 -8.38 -3.16 -10.05
CA GLN A 9 -9.00 -4.07 -9.08
C GLN A 9 -8.57 -3.80 -7.63
N ARG A 10 -7.46 -3.08 -7.41
CA ARG A 10 -6.95 -2.69 -6.09
C ARG A 10 -7.26 -1.22 -5.74
N LYS A 11 -8.27 -0.62 -6.38
CA LYS A 11 -8.71 0.74 -6.05
C LYS A 11 -9.16 0.79 -4.58
N GLY A 12 -8.70 1.80 -3.83
CA GLY A 12 -8.88 1.87 -2.37
C GLY A 12 -7.74 1.24 -1.56
N THR A 13 -6.81 0.52 -2.19
CA THR A 13 -5.56 0.08 -1.56
C THR A 13 -4.46 1.10 -1.82
N TRP A 14 -3.70 1.42 -0.79
CA TRP A 14 -2.61 2.37 -0.80
C TRP A 14 -1.28 1.65 -0.70
N THR A 15 -0.23 2.23 -1.28
CA THR A 15 1.12 1.72 -1.15
C THR A 15 2.12 2.79 -0.72
N VAL A 16 3.07 2.39 0.12
CA VAL A 16 4.21 3.21 0.50
C VAL A 16 5.53 2.45 0.29
N ARG A 17 6.52 3.16 -0.24
CA ARG A 17 7.89 2.64 -0.37
C ARG A 17 8.64 2.75 0.95
N VAL A 18 9.15 1.61 1.42
CA VAL A 18 9.99 1.52 2.63
C VAL A 18 11.46 1.72 2.27
N SER A 19 12.07 0.75 1.59
CA SER A 19 13.48 0.78 1.18
C SER A 19 13.74 -0.20 0.05
N GLY A 20 14.56 0.17 -0.94
CA GLY A 20 14.81 -0.70 -2.10
C GLY A 20 13.52 -1.06 -2.84
N ASN A 21 13.26 -2.37 -2.94
CA ASN A 21 12.12 -2.99 -3.62
C ASN A 21 10.89 -3.21 -2.71
N TRP A 22 11.05 -3.07 -1.39
CA TRP A 22 9.97 -3.28 -0.43
C TRP A 22 8.88 -2.21 -0.54
N ARG A 23 7.63 -2.66 -0.50
CA ARG A 23 6.39 -1.87 -0.49
C ARG A 23 5.47 -2.37 0.61
N ILE A 24 4.89 -1.46 1.38
CA ILE A 24 3.75 -1.80 2.25
C ILE A 24 2.48 -1.43 1.49
N THR A 25 1.49 -2.31 1.49
CA THR A 25 0.16 -2.08 0.94
C THR A 25 -0.88 -2.17 2.06
N PHE A 26 -1.91 -1.32 2.01
CA PHE A 26 -2.96 -1.31 3.04
C PHE A 26 -4.23 -0.62 2.54
N THR A 27 -5.38 -0.92 3.14
CA THR A 27 -6.65 -0.23 2.91
C THR A 27 -6.94 0.72 4.08
N PHE A 28 -7.89 1.64 3.91
CA PHE A 28 -8.40 2.46 5.01
C PHE A 28 -9.87 2.11 5.28
N ASP A 29 -10.20 1.83 6.54
CA ASP A 29 -11.57 1.83 7.04
C ASP A 29 -11.82 3.13 7.82
N GLY A 30 -12.15 4.18 7.07
CA GLY A 30 -12.30 5.53 7.59
C GLY A 30 -10.96 6.17 7.99
N VAL A 31 -10.52 5.92 9.23
CA VAL A 31 -9.31 6.52 9.82
C VAL A 31 -8.20 5.49 9.99
N ASP A 32 -8.55 4.23 10.19
CA ASP A 32 -7.60 3.17 10.53
C ASP A 32 -7.10 2.45 9.27
N ALA A 33 -5.82 2.08 9.29
CA ALA A 33 -5.24 1.24 8.26
C ALA A 33 -5.58 -0.23 8.52
N CYS A 34 -6.15 -0.90 7.52
CA CYS A 34 -6.55 -2.29 7.55
C CYS A 34 -5.83 -3.07 6.45
N ASP A 35 -5.89 -4.41 6.52
CA ASP A 35 -5.33 -5.33 5.51
C ASP A 35 -3.89 -4.96 5.10
N VAL A 36 -3.04 -4.76 6.12
CA VAL A 36 -1.66 -4.30 5.94
C VAL A 36 -0.78 -5.47 5.53
N ASP A 37 -0.18 -5.37 4.34
CA ASP A 37 0.74 -6.34 3.76
C ASP A 37 2.11 -5.73 3.43
N LEU A 38 3.15 -6.55 3.51
CA LEU A 38 4.51 -6.20 3.09
C LEU A 38 4.88 -7.02 1.84
N GLU A 39 5.00 -6.34 0.71
CA GLU A 39 5.30 -6.91 -0.59
C GLU A 39 6.74 -6.56 -1.02
N ASP A 40 7.50 -7.54 -1.50
CA ASP A 40 8.75 -7.28 -2.22
C ASP A 40 8.47 -7.22 -3.72
N TYR A 41 8.63 -6.04 -4.30
CA TYR A 41 8.49 -5.86 -5.75
C TYR A 41 9.84 -6.14 -6.41
N HIS A 42 10.10 -7.41 -6.72
CA HIS A 42 11.26 -7.86 -7.50
C HIS A 42 10.92 -8.03 -8.98
#